data_AF-A0A0F8HXT6-F1
#
_entry.id   AF-A0A0F8HXT6-F1
#
_cell.length_a   1.000
_cell.length_b   1.000
_cell.length_c   1.000
_cell.angle_alpha   90.00
_cell.angle_beta   90.00
_cell.angle_gamma   90.00
#
_symmetry.space_group_name_H-M   'P 1'
#
loop_
_entity.id
_entity.type
_entity.pdbx_description
1 polymer ?
#
loop_
_entity_poly.entity_id
_entity_poly.type
_entity_poly.pdbx_seq_one_letter_code
_entity_poly.pdbx_strand_id
1 'polypeptide(L)'
;MKKLEDADILAFVSNEKKKPEANSMNSHEADSENEGNRLNLSSSIPDSYCSPRIDDNLTECDVNEKVFSLGNPDKFNFEDFNDYGEGVSKVYSSSEAFGIVTTGIEPMEITPTDAVITGYITSARRNEIRLGTYVFVPYEDGEKLFAKVGKLQYRQEFVADDATEIHSMRTLSSRASPINEADYKFLACLDPLCILYLKSDGVLSRRMADRIPRPNTSILPITDKFDVQTGLNIPEKGIFLGHLSVGGELIKTNAEPETVAYYLRNDYRMGDPLIFRHMLICGSTGTGKTFLSKNILRQFMTEENTYLLRSSNKGKRNPCLVIMDPQDEYSQLFEDNETLNDKDKFSFESEKVNYGRIPVSYTHLTLPTIYSV
;
A
#
# COMPACT_ATOMS: atom_id res chain seq x y z
N MET A 1 -21.22 11.14 23.82
CA MET A 1 -19.76 10.96 23.92
C MET A 1 -19.36 10.14 22.70
N LYS A 2 -19.03 10.79 21.58
CA LYS A 2 -18.77 10.13 20.29
C LYS A 2 -17.28 9.78 20.23
N LYS A 3 -16.98 8.50 20.09
CA LYS A 3 -15.64 8.00 19.76
C LYS A 3 -15.30 8.45 18.33
N LEU A 4 -14.22 9.21 18.18
CA LEU A 4 -13.50 9.34 16.92
C LEU A 4 -12.44 8.22 16.94
N GLU A 5 -12.76 7.11 16.31
CA GLU A 5 -11.78 6.10 15.89
C GLU A 5 -11.69 6.29 14.37
N ASP A 6 -10.53 6.76 13.91
CA ASP A 6 -9.98 6.68 12.54
C ASP A 6 -8.83 7.70 12.47
N ALA A 7 -7.68 7.29 13.02
CA ALA A 7 -6.42 7.94 12.77
C ALA A 7 -5.57 6.96 11.97
N ASP A 8 -5.44 7.21 10.66
CA ASP A 8 -4.50 6.52 9.80
C ASP A 8 -3.08 6.74 10.34
N ILE A 9 -2.51 5.70 10.94
CA ILE A 9 -1.13 5.67 11.42
C ILE A 9 -0.24 5.44 10.20
N LEU A 10 0.43 6.49 9.72
CA LEU A 10 1.44 6.38 8.66
C LEU A 10 2.83 6.28 9.28
N ALA A 11 3.53 5.19 8.96
CA ALA A 11 4.91 4.95 9.36
C ALA A 11 5.87 5.64 8.36
N PHE A 12 6.76 6.48 8.89
CA PHE A 12 7.89 7.03 8.13
C PHE A 12 9.14 6.18 8.40
N VAL A 13 9.85 5.79 7.35
CA VAL A 13 11.10 5.02 7.43
C VAL A 13 12.26 5.88 6.95
N SER A 14 13.24 6.12 7.82
CA SER A 14 14.55 6.65 7.46
C SER A 14 15.42 5.51 6.92
N ASN A 15 15.85 5.60 5.66
CA ASN A 15 16.81 4.66 5.08
C ASN A 15 18.23 4.95 5.58
N GLU A 16 18.63 4.36 6.71
CA GLU A 16 20.04 4.21 7.06
C GLU A 16 20.44 2.73 7.04
N LYS A 17 21.32 2.37 6.11
CA LYS A 17 21.95 1.04 6.04
C LYS A 17 22.91 0.88 7.22
N LYS A 18 22.54 0.10 8.24
CA LYS A 18 23.48 -0.39 9.26
C LYS A 18 24.41 -1.44 8.65
N LYS A 19 25.72 -1.19 8.71
CA LYS A 19 26.77 -2.23 8.56
C LYS A 19 26.73 -3.16 9.78
N PRO A 20 26.89 -4.48 9.62
CA PRO A 20 27.01 -5.38 10.76
C PRO A 20 28.46 -5.38 11.27
N GLU A 21 28.64 -5.02 12.55
CA GLU A 21 29.87 -5.31 13.28
C GLU A 21 29.81 -6.76 13.79
N ALA A 22 30.82 -7.54 13.43
CA ALA A 22 31.04 -8.88 13.94
C ALA A 22 31.73 -8.80 15.30
N ASN A 23 31.19 -9.49 16.31
CA ASN A 23 31.96 -9.86 17.50
C ASN A 23 31.69 -11.32 17.86
N SER A 24 32.77 -12.08 17.79
CA SER A 24 32.95 -13.44 18.28
C SER A 24 33.03 -13.48 19.80
N MET A 25 32.43 -14.50 20.44
CA MET A 25 33.05 -15.23 21.55
C MET A 25 32.26 -16.51 21.90
N ASN A 26 32.99 -17.63 21.91
CA ASN A 26 32.73 -18.94 22.53
C ASN A 26 32.41 -18.78 24.04
N SER A 27 31.88 -19.71 24.86
CA SER A 27 31.63 -21.16 24.87
C SER A 27 30.90 -21.44 26.21
N HIS A 28 30.06 -22.48 26.31
CA HIS A 28 30.19 -23.55 27.33
C HIS A 28 28.98 -24.52 27.30
N GLU A 29 29.34 -25.78 27.58
CA GLU A 29 28.56 -27.02 27.53
C GLU A 29 27.69 -27.26 28.78
N ALA A 30 26.81 -28.27 28.60
CA ALA A 30 26.51 -29.39 29.51
C ALA A 30 25.16 -29.38 30.25
N ASP A 31 24.39 -30.44 29.94
CA ASP A 31 23.71 -31.39 30.85
C ASP A 31 22.59 -30.88 31.79
N SER A 32 21.51 -31.60 32.11
CA SER A 32 20.97 -32.93 31.82
C SER A 32 19.59 -33.04 32.50
N GLU A 33 18.77 -34.03 32.10
CA GLU A 33 17.69 -34.70 32.89
C GLU A 33 16.45 -33.85 33.32
N ASN A 34 15.21 -34.34 33.44
CA ASN A 34 14.68 -35.70 33.54
C ASN A 34 13.15 -35.75 33.25
N GLU A 35 12.73 -36.96 32.89
CA GLU A 35 11.42 -37.67 32.94
C GLU A 35 10.09 -36.99 33.36
N GLY A 36 9.03 -37.34 32.61
CA GLY A 36 7.62 -37.27 33.01
C GLY A 36 6.72 -38.17 32.16
N ASN A 37 6.20 -39.24 32.78
CA ASN A 37 5.54 -40.41 32.20
C ASN A 37 4.13 -40.21 31.57
N ARG A 38 3.88 -41.01 30.52
CA ARG A 38 2.68 -41.81 30.14
C ARG A 38 1.26 -41.22 30.26
N LEU A 39 0.46 -41.41 29.20
CA LEU A 39 -0.65 -42.38 29.18
C LEU A 39 -1.19 -42.61 27.75
N ASN A 40 -1.25 -43.89 27.36
CA ASN A 40 -1.88 -44.39 26.15
C ASN A 40 -3.42 -44.40 26.30
N LEU A 41 -4.14 -44.13 25.21
CA LEU A 41 -5.47 -44.73 25.01
C LEU A 41 -5.61 -45.21 23.56
N SER A 42 -5.75 -46.52 23.43
CA SER A 42 -6.03 -47.30 22.24
C SER A 42 -7.49 -47.17 21.80
N SER A 43 -7.74 -47.18 20.49
CA SER A 43 -8.93 -47.80 19.91
C SER A 43 -8.60 -48.34 18.52
N SER A 44 -9.42 -49.26 18.06
CA SER A 44 -9.04 -50.52 17.42
C SER A 44 -9.75 -50.75 16.08
N ILE A 45 -8.99 -51.24 15.08
CA ILE A 45 -9.31 -52.32 14.08
C ILE A 45 -10.39 -51.99 13.00
N PRO A 46 -10.37 -52.65 11.81
CA PRO A 46 -9.37 -52.76 10.73
C PRO A 46 -9.94 -52.19 9.40
N ASP A 47 -9.15 -52.09 8.33
CA ASP A 47 -9.77 -52.24 7.00
C ASP A 47 -8.79 -52.85 5.99
N SER A 48 -9.20 -54.00 5.49
CA SER A 48 -8.60 -54.76 4.41
C SER A 48 -9.19 -54.28 3.09
N TYR A 49 -8.40 -53.76 2.14
CA TYR A 49 -8.77 -53.87 0.72
C TYR A 49 -7.54 -53.95 -0.19
N CYS A 50 -7.62 -54.91 -1.10
CA CYS A 50 -6.67 -55.29 -2.13
C CYS A 50 -6.38 -54.18 -3.14
N SER A 51 -5.12 -54.10 -3.57
CA SER A 51 -4.72 -53.47 -4.83
C SER A 51 -5.06 -54.37 -6.03
N PRO A 52 -5.59 -53.85 -7.15
CA PRO A 52 -5.48 -54.52 -8.43
C PRO A 52 -4.21 -54.05 -9.16
N ARG A 53 -3.41 -55.03 -9.58
CA ARG A 53 -2.39 -54.89 -10.63
C ARG A 53 -3.10 -54.76 -11.97
N ILE A 54 -2.70 -53.79 -12.78
CA ILE A 54 -2.98 -53.76 -14.21
C ILE A 54 -1.61 -53.69 -14.89
N ASP A 55 -1.18 -54.82 -15.43
CA ASP A 55 -0.21 -54.90 -16.51
C ASP A 55 -0.96 -54.48 -17.79
N ASP A 56 -0.40 -53.59 -18.60
CA ASP A 56 -0.52 -53.70 -20.05
C ASP A 56 0.57 -52.87 -20.75
N ASN A 57 1.31 -53.58 -21.60
CA ASN A 57 2.39 -53.11 -22.44
C ASN A 57 1.86 -52.18 -23.53
N LEU A 58 2.42 -50.97 -23.64
CA LEU A 58 2.26 -50.11 -24.81
C LEU A 58 3.48 -50.29 -25.73
N THR A 59 3.23 -50.84 -26.91
CA THR A 59 4.15 -50.85 -28.06
C THR A 59 3.57 -50.00 -29.20
N GLU A 60 4.50 -49.46 -29.99
CA GLU A 60 4.44 -48.37 -30.95
C GLU A 60 3.41 -48.44 -32.09
N CYS A 61 2.97 -47.23 -32.47
CA CYS A 61 2.82 -46.64 -33.82
C CYS A 61 2.41 -47.53 -35.01
N ASP A 62 1.30 -47.15 -35.66
CA ASP A 62 1.23 -47.22 -37.12
C ASP A 62 0.34 -46.11 -37.71
N VAL A 63 0.92 -45.35 -38.62
CA VAL A 63 0.30 -44.27 -39.39
C VAL A 63 -0.40 -44.90 -40.59
N ASN A 64 -1.69 -44.60 -40.81
CA ASN A 64 -2.26 -44.81 -42.14
C ASN A 64 -3.36 -43.79 -42.48
N GLU A 65 -3.05 -43.02 -43.53
CA GLU A 65 -3.96 -42.17 -44.28
C GLU A 65 -5.12 -43.00 -44.85
N LYS A 66 -6.36 -42.56 -44.61
CA LYS A 66 -7.49 -42.89 -45.48
C LYS A 66 -8.36 -41.66 -45.71
N VAL A 67 -8.16 -41.10 -46.89
CA VAL A 67 -9.05 -40.20 -47.60
C VAL A 67 -10.45 -40.82 -47.68
N PHE A 68 -11.45 -40.12 -47.15
CA PHE A 68 -12.85 -40.26 -47.57
C PHE A 68 -13.45 -38.87 -47.73
N SER A 69 -13.51 -38.44 -48.99
CA SER A 69 -14.36 -37.35 -49.46
C SER A 69 -15.65 -37.97 -50.00
N LEU A 70 -16.81 -37.50 -49.50
CA LEU A 70 -18.03 -37.23 -50.28
C LEU A 70 -19.22 -36.91 -49.36
N GLY A 71 -19.76 -35.69 -49.46
CA GLY A 71 -21.16 -35.40 -49.14
C GLY A 71 -21.41 -33.98 -48.63
N ASN A 72 -22.17 -33.19 -49.39
CA ASN A 72 -22.45 -31.76 -49.24
C ASN A 72 -23.04 -31.31 -47.89
N PRO A 73 -22.89 -30.00 -47.55
CA PRO A 73 -23.23 -29.45 -46.24
C PRO A 73 -24.72 -29.05 -46.18
N ASP A 74 -25.47 -29.70 -45.30
CA ASP A 74 -26.73 -29.12 -44.84
C ASP A 74 -26.42 -27.93 -43.92
N LYS A 75 -26.92 -26.76 -44.32
CA LYS A 75 -26.82 -25.50 -43.60
C LYS A 75 -27.46 -25.64 -42.22
N PHE A 76 -26.65 -25.89 -41.20
CA PHE A 76 -26.98 -25.50 -39.84
C PHE A 76 -26.83 -23.98 -39.75
N ASN A 77 -27.96 -23.27 -39.68
CA ASN A 77 -28.00 -21.87 -39.30
C ASN A 77 -27.50 -21.76 -37.85
N PHE A 78 -26.23 -21.46 -37.66
CA PHE A 78 -25.77 -20.80 -36.44
C PHE A 78 -26.33 -19.38 -36.49
N GLU A 79 -27.24 -19.06 -35.57
CA GLU A 79 -27.54 -17.66 -35.28
C GLU A 79 -26.24 -17.03 -34.79
N ASP A 80 -25.74 -16.04 -35.54
CA ASP A 80 -24.61 -15.23 -35.12
C ASP A 80 -24.93 -14.65 -33.74
N PHE A 81 -24.07 -15.00 -32.78
CA PHE A 81 -24.18 -14.53 -31.40
C PHE A 81 -24.10 -13.01 -31.41
N ASN A 82 -25.25 -12.35 -31.25
CA ASN A 82 -25.34 -10.90 -31.24
C ASN A 82 -24.50 -10.34 -30.09
N ASP A 83 -23.50 -9.56 -30.49
CA ASP A 83 -22.57 -8.82 -29.67
C ASP A 83 -23.32 -8.01 -28.59
N TYR A 84 -22.84 -8.06 -27.34
CA TYR A 84 -23.37 -7.19 -26.30
C TYR A 84 -23.06 -5.74 -26.70
N GLY A 85 -24.13 -4.96 -26.88
CA GLY A 85 -24.08 -3.62 -27.46
C GLY A 85 -22.96 -2.73 -26.93
N GLU A 86 -22.34 -2.01 -27.86
CA GLU A 86 -21.38 -0.93 -27.67
C GLU A 86 -21.87 0.14 -26.68
N GLY A 87 -21.70 -0.14 -25.39
CA GLY A 87 -21.43 0.87 -24.38
C GLY A 87 -19.94 0.85 -24.13
N VAL A 88 -19.15 1.37 -25.07
CA VAL A 88 -17.67 1.39 -24.99
C VAL A 88 -17.25 2.32 -23.85
N SER A 89 -17.28 1.77 -22.65
CA SER A 89 -16.45 2.21 -21.53
C SER A 89 -15.03 2.27 -22.05
N LYS A 90 -14.31 3.37 -21.79
CA LYS A 90 -12.90 3.52 -22.21
C LYS A 90 -12.16 2.24 -21.84
N VAL A 91 -11.82 1.44 -22.84
CA VAL A 91 -11.08 0.20 -22.65
C VAL A 91 -9.69 0.62 -22.22
N TYR A 92 -9.48 0.67 -20.91
CA TYR A 92 -8.14 0.70 -20.36
C TYR A 92 -7.41 -0.52 -20.92
N SER A 93 -6.25 -0.32 -21.52
CA SER A 93 -5.49 -1.43 -22.11
C SER A 93 -5.30 -2.50 -21.04
N SER A 94 -5.78 -3.71 -21.31
CA SER A 94 -5.73 -4.86 -20.38
C SER A 94 -4.32 -5.13 -19.85
N SER A 95 -3.29 -4.66 -20.55
CA SER A 95 -1.90 -4.76 -20.14
C SER A 95 -1.60 -4.07 -18.80
N GLU A 96 -2.23 -2.95 -18.47
CA GLU A 96 -1.88 -2.16 -17.28
C GLU A 96 -2.64 -2.58 -16.01
N ALA A 97 -3.77 -3.29 -16.16
CA ALA A 97 -4.58 -3.71 -15.03
C ALA A 97 -3.87 -4.78 -14.18
N PHE A 98 -3.98 -4.68 -12.86
CA PHE A 98 -3.54 -5.74 -11.95
C PHE A 98 -4.42 -6.99 -12.11
N GLY A 99 -5.71 -6.79 -12.36
CA GLY A 99 -6.67 -7.86 -12.58
C GLY A 99 -8.10 -7.33 -12.64
N ILE A 100 -9.06 -8.12 -12.16
CA ILE A 100 -10.50 -7.79 -12.25
C ILE A 100 -11.20 -8.00 -10.91
N VAL A 101 -12.24 -7.20 -10.68
CA VAL A 101 -13.19 -7.40 -9.59
C VAL A 101 -14.01 -8.67 -9.83
N THR A 102 -14.20 -9.49 -8.80
CA THR A 102 -14.91 -10.77 -8.89
C THR A 102 -15.93 -10.96 -7.77
N THR A 103 -17.06 -11.56 -8.12
CA THR A 103 -18.12 -11.98 -7.19
C THR A 103 -18.13 -13.49 -6.94
N GLY A 104 -17.28 -14.26 -7.64
CA GLY A 104 -17.34 -15.72 -7.66
C GLY A 104 -16.79 -16.40 -6.40
N ILE A 105 -16.29 -15.63 -5.44
CA ILE A 105 -15.51 -16.14 -4.30
C ILE A 105 -16.13 -15.67 -2.99
N GLU A 106 -16.33 -14.36 -2.90
CA GLU A 106 -17.08 -13.70 -1.83
C GLU A 106 -18.10 -12.78 -2.51
N PRO A 107 -19.32 -12.65 -1.95
CA PRO A 107 -20.28 -11.70 -2.47
C PRO A 107 -19.70 -10.29 -2.32
N MET A 108 -19.94 -9.46 -3.32
CA MET A 108 -19.57 -8.06 -3.23
C MET A 108 -20.64 -7.29 -2.46
N GLU A 109 -20.23 -6.57 -1.43
CA GLU A 109 -21.14 -5.78 -0.60
C GLU A 109 -20.47 -4.48 -0.13
N ILE A 110 -21.28 -3.43 0.01
CA ILE A 110 -20.91 -2.20 0.69
C ILE A 110 -22.03 -1.91 1.68
N THR A 111 -21.65 -1.76 2.94
CA THR A 111 -22.51 -1.36 4.04
C THR A 111 -22.01 -0.02 4.60
N PRO A 112 -22.77 0.66 5.48
CA PRO A 112 -22.30 1.90 6.10
C PRO A 112 -21.05 1.76 6.95
N THR A 113 -20.68 0.54 7.36
CA THR A 113 -19.55 0.27 8.27
C THR A 113 -18.46 -0.58 7.66
N ASP A 114 -18.78 -1.37 6.63
CA ASP A 114 -17.87 -2.37 6.08
C ASP A 114 -18.13 -2.58 4.58
N ALA A 115 -17.12 -3.04 3.86
CA ALA A 115 -17.24 -3.32 2.43
C ALA A 115 -16.36 -4.51 2.03
N VAL A 116 -16.94 -5.43 1.27
CA VAL A 116 -16.26 -6.59 0.72
C VAL A 116 -16.19 -6.41 -0.79
N ILE A 117 -15.02 -6.03 -1.28
CA ILE A 117 -14.73 -5.91 -2.71
C ILE A 117 -13.50 -6.77 -2.98
N THR A 118 -13.68 -7.89 -3.67
CA THR A 118 -12.60 -8.83 -3.94
C THR A 118 -12.18 -8.78 -5.39
N GLY A 119 -10.88 -8.67 -5.62
CA GLY A 119 -10.25 -8.68 -6.93
C GLY A 119 -9.44 -9.95 -7.15
N TYR A 120 -9.57 -10.57 -8.33
CA TYR A 120 -8.63 -11.57 -8.81
C TYR A 120 -7.45 -10.85 -9.49
N ILE A 121 -6.24 -11.18 -9.08
CA ILE A 121 -5.01 -10.59 -9.61
C ILE A 121 -4.34 -11.57 -10.57
N THR A 122 -4.00 -11.07 -11.76
CA THR A 122 -3.36 -11.87 -12.81
C THR A 122 -1.96 -12.30 -12.40
N SER A 123 -1.55 -13.51 -12.82
CA SER A 123 -0.24 -14.10 -12.45
C SER A 123 0.94 -13.20 -12.83
N ALA A 124 0.87 -12.50 -13.95
CA ALA A 124 1.93 -11.60 -14.40
C ALA A 124 2.14 -10.37 -13.47
N ARG A 125 1.13 -10.00 -12.67
CA ARG A 125 1.10 -8.75 -11.89
C ARG A 125 1.14 -8.97 -10.38
N ARG A 126 1.20 -10.21 -9.89
CA ARG A 126 1.18 -10.52 -8.45
C ARG A 126 2.36 -9.93 -7.69
N ASN A 127 3.52 -9.84 -8.36
CA ASN A 127 4.73 -9.24 -7.78
C ASN A 127 4.68 -7.72 -7.70
N GLU A 128 3.69 -7.05 -8.28
CA GLU A 128 3.57 -5.59 -8.26
C GLU A 128 2.61 -5.09 -7.18
N ILE A 129 1.60 -5.88 -6.82
CA ILE A 129 0.62 -5.51 -5.79
C ILE A 129 1.17 -5.80 -4.39
N ARG A 130 0.95 -4.88 -3.45
CA ARG A 130 1.35 -5.01 -2.04
C ARG A 130 0.19 -4.63 -1.13
N LEU A 131 0.30 -5.06 0.13
CA LEU A 131 -0.60 -4.59 1.17
C LEU A 131 -0.45 -3.07 1.29
N GLY A 132 -1.57 -2.35 1.28
CA GLY A 132 -1.60 -0.90 1.32
C GLY A 132 -1.47 -0.20 -0.04
N THR A 133 -1.24 -0.94 -1.15
CA THR A 133 -1.21 -0.34 -2.49
C THR A 133 -2.55 0.32 -2.78
N TYR A 134 -2.52 1.57 -3.26
CA TYR A 134 -3.74 2.24 -3.71
C TYR A 134 -4.04 1.88 -5.17
N VAL A 135 -5.32 1.72 -5.49
CA VAL A 135 -5.81 1.30 -6.80
C VAL A 135 -7.07 2.07 -7.19
N PHE A 136 -7.41 2.04 -8.48
CA PHE A 136 -8.69 2.51 -9.00
C PHE A 136 -9.51 1.38 -9.61
N VAL A 137 -10.82 1.45 -9.43
CA VAL A 137 -11.79 0.64 -10.16
C VAL A 137 -12.77 1.59 -10.88
N PRO A 138 -12.72 1.70 -12.21
CA PRO A 138 -13.54 2.66 -12.96
C PRO A 138 -15.03 2.25 -12.96
N TYR A 139 -15.92 3.23 -12.85
CA TYR A 139 -17.35 3.08 -13.13
C TYR A 139 -17.64 3.45 -14.59
N GLU A 140 -18.79 3.01 -15.11
CA GLU A 140 -19.22 3.28 -16.48
C GLU A 140 -19.52 4.76 -16.76
N ASP A 141 -19.85 5.52 -15.71
CA ASP A 141 -20.15 6.96 -15.79
C ASP A 141 -18.88 7.84 -15.82
N GLY A 142 -17.69 7.22 -15.85
CA GLY A 142 -16.41 7.92 -15.84
C GLY A 142 -15.91 8.30 -14.44
N GLU A 143 -16.68 7.98 -13.39
CA GLU A 143 -16.20 8.05 -12.03
C GLU A 143 -15.25 6.88 -11.72
N LYS A 144 -14.48 6.97 -10.64
CA LYS A 144 -13.55 5.91 -10.23
C LYS A 144 -13.67 5.65 -8.74
N LEU A 145 -13.76 4.38 -8.34
CA LEU A 145 -13.59 3.99 -6.95
C LEU A 145 -12.11 4.02 -6.59
N PHE A 146 -11.75 4.86 -5.62
CA PHE A 146 -10.43 4.87 -4.99
C PHE A 146 -10.42 3.90 -3.82
N ALA A 147 -9.53 2.92 -3.86
CA ALA A 147 -9.43 1.90 -2.83
C ALA A 147 -7.98 1.61 -2.46
N LYS A 148 -7.78 1.01 -1.29
CA LYS A 148 -6.50 0.49 -0.81
C LYS A 148 -6.58 -1.04 -0.76
N VAL A 149 -5.49 -1.73 -1.06
CA VAL A 149 -5.40 -3.18 -0.83
C VAL A 149 -5.32 -3.43 0.67
N GLY A 150 -6.41 -3.92 1.26
CA GLY A 150 -6.52 -4.19 2.70
C GLY A 150 -6.06 -5.60 3.09
N LYS A 151 -6.15 -6.55 2.15
CA LYS A 151 -5.74 -7.94 2.36
C LYS A 151 -5.31 -8.58 1.04
N LEU A 152 -4.28 -9.42 1.11
CA LEU A 152 -3.85 -10.29 0.02
C LEU A 152 -3.96 -11.75 0.44
N GLN A 153 -4.48 -12.61 -0.42
CA GLN A 153 -4.71 -14.02 -0.10
C GLN A 153 -4.52 -14.91 -1.32
N TYR A 154 -3.79 -16.01 -1.15
CA TYR A 154 -3.87 -17.15 -2.06
C TYR A 154 -5.04 -18.06 -1.65
N ARG A 155 -5.88 -18.40 -2.63
CA ARG A 155 -6.88 -19.47 -2.52
C ARG A 155 -6.58 -20.53 -3.56
N GLN A 156 -6.63 -21.79 -3.16
CA GLN A 156 -6.50 -22.89 -4.09
C GLN A 156 -7.77 -23.00 -4.95
N GLU A 157 -7.62 -23.32 -6.23
CA GLU A 157 -8.78 -23.51 -7.12
C GLU A 157 -9.51 -24.83 -6.87
N PHE A 158 -8.76 -25.89 -6.56
CA PHE A 158 -9.28 -27.22 -6.25
C PHE A 158 -8.86 -27.61 -4.84
N VAL A 159 -9.69 -28.37 -4.14
CA VAL A 159 -9.34 -28.93 -2.81
C VAL A 159 -8.26 -29.99 -3.03
N ALA A 160 -7.00 -29.61 -2.93
CA ALA A 160 -5.86 -30.53 -2.99
C ALA A 160 -4.94 -30.27 -1.81
N ASP A 161 -4.53 -31.33 -1.11
CA ASP A 161 -3.69 -31.21 0.08
C ASP A 161 -2.24 -30.91 -0.31
N ASP A 162 -1.92 -29.62 -0.43
CA ASP A 162 -0.58 -29.12 -0.70
C ASP A 162 0.29 -29.02 0.57
N ALA A 163 -0.32 -29.13 1.75
CA ALA A 163 0.33 -29.08 3.06
C ALA A 163 0.86 -30.46 3.52
N THR A 164 1.37 -31.26 2.59
CA THR A 164 1.99 -32.56 2.90
C THR A 164 3.51 -32.48 2.91
N GLU A 165 4.16 -33.29 3.76
CA GLU A 165 5.62 -33.42 3.83
C GLU A 165 6.22 -33.81 2.47
N ILE A 166 5.53 -34.71 1.75
CA ILE A 166 5.96 -35.18 0.42
C ILE A 166 5.89 -34.05 -0.62
N HIS A 167 4.81 -33.25 -0.62
CA HIS A 167 4.70 -32.09 -1.52
C HIS A 167 5.78 -31.05 -1.19
N SER A 168 5.97 -30.74 0.09
CA SER A 168 6.99 -29.80 0.57
C SER A 168 8.40 -30.22 0.20
N MET A 169 8.76 -31.50 0.40
CA MET A 169 10.07 -32.04 0.02
C MET A 169 10.32 -31.99 -1.48
N ARG A 170 9.29 -32.25 -2.30
CA ARG A 170 9.40 -32.12 -3.75
C ARG A 170 9.62 -30.67 -4.14
N THR A 171 8.81 -29.74 -3.63
CA THR A 171 8.91 -28.30 -3.95
C THR A 171 10.21 -27.66 -3.47
N LEU A 172 10.73 -28.05 -2.30
CA LEU A 172 12.00 -27.55 -1.76
C LEU A 172 13.24 -28.17 -2.42
N SER A 173 13.09 -29.32 -3.07
CA SER A 173 14.18 -29.91 -3.84
C SER A 173 14.46 -29.04 -5.06
N SER A 174 15.71 -28.59 -5.23
CA SER A 174 16.17 -27.74 -6.35
C SER A 174 16.00 -28.34 -7.76
N ARG A 175 15.41 -29.53 -7.86
CA ARG A 175 15.05 -30.24 -9.08
C ARG A 175 13.56 -30.10 -9.46
N ALA A 176 12.73 -29.51 -8.60
CA ALA A 176 11.34 -29.26 -8.91
C ALA A 176 11.16 -27.96 -9.69
N SER A 177 10.15 -27.95 -10.56
CA SER A 177 9.66 -26.75 -11.21
C SER A 177 9.25 -25.72 -10.15
N PRO A 178 9.46 -24.41 -10.38
CA PRO A 178 8.80 -23.38 -9.56
C PRO A 178 7.30 -23.68 -9.49
N ILE A 179 6.70 -23.36 -8.33
CA ILE A 179 5.27 -23.52 -8.07
C ILE A 179 4.49 -23.00 -9.29
N ASN A 180 3.60 -23.83 -9.84
CA ASN A 180 2.74 -23.39 -10.91
C ASN A 180 1.67 -22.46 -10.32
N GLU A 181 1.97 -21.18 -10.35
CA GLU A 181 1.10 -20.11 -9.86
C GLU A 181 -0.29 -20.06 -10.52
N ALA A 182 -0.47 -20.75 -11.65
CA ALA A 182 -1.78 -20.90 -12.29
C ALA A 182 -2.76 -21.75 -11.45
N ASP A 183 -2.27 -22.63 -10.58
CA ASP A 183 -3.10 -23.54 -9.76
C ASP A 183 -3.77 -22.81 -8.57
N TYR A 184 -3.37 -21.56 -8.33
CA TYR A 184 -3.84 -20.74 -7.23
C TYR A 184 -4.50 -19.45 -7.74
N LYS A 185 -5.58 -19.06 -7.07
CA LYS A 185 -6.24 -17.76 -7.21
C LYS A 185 -5.58 -16.79 -6.24
N PHE A 186 -4.89 -15.78 -6.77
CA PHE A 186 -4.37 -14.68 -5.96
C PHE A 186 -5.42 -13.58 -5.88
N LEU A 187 -5.86 -13.29 -4.66
CA LEU A 187 -6.97 -12.39 -4.38
C LEU A 187 -6.48 -11.18 -3.60
N ALA A 188 -7.01 -10.02 -3.96
CA ALA A 188 -6.85 -8.77 -3.22
C ALA A 188 -8.23 -8.31 -2.72
N CYS A 189 -8.39 -8.17 -1.41
CA CYS A 189 -9.56 -7.49 -0.86
C CYS A 189 -9.25 -5.99 -0.83
N LEU A 190 -10.15 -5.20 -1.40
CA LEU A 190 -10.03 -3.76 -1.56
C LEU A 190 -10.86 -3.07 -0.48
N ASP A 191 -10.22 -2.18 0.27
CA ASP A 191 -10.86 -1.26 1.22
C ASP A 191 -11.26 0.00 0.45
N PRO A 192 -12.55 0.23 0.16
CA PRO A 192 -12.99 1.40 -0.58
C PRO A 192 -12.88 2.66 0.30
N LEU A 193 -12.19 3.68 -0.20
CA LEU A 193 -11.97 4.93 0.52
C LEU A 193 -12.94 6.03 0.08
N CYS A 194 -13.09 6.21 -1.23
CA CYS A 194 -13.98 7.21 -1.80
C CYS A 194 -14.25 6.95 -3.29
N ILE A 195 -15.23 7.66 -3.84
CA ILE A 195 -15.44 7.75 -5.28
C ILE A 195 -14.92 9.10 -5.75
N LEU A 196 -14.03 9.07 -6.74
CA LEU A 196 -13.51 10.23 -7.44
C LEU A 196 -14.35 10.51 -8.68
N TYR A 197 -14.73 11.77 -8.85
CA TYR A 197 -15.51 12.23 -10.00
C TYR A 197 -15.08 13.64 -10.40
N LEU A 198 -15.19 13.94 -11.69
CA LEU A 198 -14.98 15.29 -12.21
C LEU A 198 -16.27 16.09 -12.04
N LYS A 199 -16.18 17.25 -11.41
CA LYS A 199 -17.27 18.21 -11.37
C LYS A 199 -17.45 18.90 -12.73
N SER A 200 -18.57 19.61 -12.89
CA SER A 200 -18.88 20.36 -14.12
C SER A 200 -17.86 21.47 -14.43
N ASP A 201 -17.10 21.92 -13.44
CA ASP A 201 -16.00 22.89 -13.58
C ASP A 201 -14.67 22.23 -13.97
N GLY A 202 -14.63 20.91 -14.15
CA GLY A 202 -13.42 20.15 -14.45
C GLY A 202 -12.54 19.86 -13.24
N VAL A 203 -12.96 20.25 -12.02
CA VAL A 203 -12.19 19.99 -10.80
C VAL A 203 -12.49 18.59 -10.28
N LEU A 204 -11.44 17.81 -10.02
CA LEU A 204 -11.57 16.50 -9.41
C LEU A 204 -12.08 16.63 -7.98
N SER A 205 -13.07 15.83 -7.63
CA SER A 205 -13.67 15.83 -6.30
C SER A 205 -13.91 14.41 -5.80
N ARG A 206 -14.17 14.30 -4.49
CA ARG A 206 -14.40 13.02 -3.81
C ARG A 206 -15.77 12.99 -3.14
N ARG A 207 -16.35 11.81 -3.04
CA ARG A 207 -17.51 11.51 -2.16
C ARG A 207 -17.33 10.16 -1.48
N MET A 208 -18.18 9.87 -0.48
CA MET A 208 -18.18 8.58 0.20
C MET A 208 -18.34 7.42 -0.80
N ALA A 209 -17.67 6.30 -0.54
CA ALA A 209 -17.88 5.09 -1.35
C ALA A 209 -19.23 4.47 -1.00
N ASP A 210 -20.20 4.66 -1.88
CA ASP A 210 -21.60 4.26 -1.70
C ASP A 210 -22.11 3.33 -2.80
N ARG A 211 -21.27 3.01 -3.79
CA ARG A 211 -21.63 2.18 -4.96
C ARG A 211 -20.65 1.04 -5.15
N ILE A 212 -21.18 -0.13 -5.46
CA ILE A 212 -20.38 -1.32 -5.76
C ILE A 212 -19.99 -1.27 -7.24
N PRO A 213 -18.70 -1.45 -7.60
CA PRO A 213 -18.29 -1.55 -9.00
C PRO A 213 -18.87 -2.81 -9.65
N ARG A 214 -19.05 -2.81 -10.97
CA ARG A 214 -19.59 -3.99 -11.66
C ARG A 214 -18.61 -5.17 -11.58
N PRO A 215 -19.11 -6.42 -11.57
CA PRO A 215 -18.25 -7.59 -11.71
C PRO A 215 -17.43 -7.52 -13.00
N ASN A 216 -16.24 -8.11 -12.99
CA ASN A 216 -15.25 -8.11 -14.09
C ASN A 216 -14.67 -6.74 -14.46
N THR A 217 -14.92 -5.71 -13.66
CA THR A 217 -14.29 -4.40 -13.86
C THR A 217 -12.80 -4.47 -13.53
N SER A 218 -11.95 -3.87 -14.37
CA SER A 218 -10.50 -3.85 -14.18
C SER A 218 -10.07 -3.10 -12.92
N ILE A 219 -9.05 -3.62 -12.24
CA ILE A 219 -8.37 -2.97 -11.12
C ILE A 219 -7.08 -2.35 -11.67
N LEU A 220 -6.99 -1.03 -11.61
CA LEU A 220 -5.93 -0.27 -12.27
C LEU A 220 -4.95 0.33 -11.25
N PRO A 221 -3.65 0.44 -11.60
CA PRO A 221 -2.71 1.22 -10.84
C PRO A 221 -3.05 2.70 -10.89
N ILE A 222 -2.46 3.44 -9.97
CA ILE A 222 -2.54 4.89 -9.94
C ILE A 222 -1.48 5.48 -10.82
N THR A 223 -1.89 6.36 -11.72
CA THR A 223 -0.99 7.04 -12.65
C THR A 223 -0.78 8.52 -12.34
N ASP A 224 -1.73 9.15 -11.64
CA ASP A 224 -1.72 10.60 -11.36
C ASP A 224 -1.62 10.89 -9.86
N LYS A 225 -0.77 11.85 -9.49
CA LYS A 225 -0.60 12.34 -8.12
C LYS A 225 -1.84 13.07 -7.59
N PHE A 226 -2.57 13.77 -8.46
CA PHE A 226 -3.77 14.52 -8.03
C PHE A 226 -4.91 13.59 -7.64
N ASP A 227 -5.01 12.43 -8.30
CA ASP A 227 -5.96 11.37 -7.97
C ASP A 227 -5.70 10.86 -6.54
N VAL A 228 -4.43 10.62 -6.15
CA VAL A 228 -4.06 10.21 -4.78
C VAL A 228 -4.34 11.30 -3.76
N GLN A 229 -3.89 12.53 -4.03
CA GLN A 229 -4.06 13.65 -3.10
C GLN A 229 -5.54 13.92 -2.83
N THR A 230 -6.35 13.95 -3.89
CA THR A 230 -7.81 14.11 -3.78
C THR A 230 -8.43 12.93 -3.04
N GLY A 231 -8.07 11.70 -3.41
CA GLY A 231 -8.56 10.48 -2.77
C GLY A 231 -8.27 10.37 -1.28
N LEU A 232 -7.12 10.90 -0.83
CA LEU A 232 -6.72 10.94 0.57
C LEU A 232 -7.07 12.27 1.29
N ASN A 233 -7.78 13.20 0.62
CA ASN A 233 -8.10 14.53 1.16
C ASN A 233 -6.87 15.35 1.59
N ILE A 234 -5.75 15.13 0.89
CA ILE A 234 -4.50 15.87 1.06
C ILE A 234 -4.58 17.11 0.16
N PRO A 235 -4.31 18.32 0.67
CA PRO A 235 -4.27 19.52 -0.15
C PRO A 235 -3.08 19.51 -1.11
N GLU A 236 -3.22 20.15 -2.28
CA GLU A 236 -2.12 20.29 -3.26
C GLU A 236 -0.96 21.16 -2.76
N LYS A 237 -1.23 22.06 -1.80
CA LYS A 237 -0.28 22.98 -1.21
C LYS A 237 -0.49 23.06 0.29
N GLY A 238 0.59 23.24 1.02
CA GLY A 238 0.56 23.38 2.47
C GLY A 238 1.94 23.19 3.04
N ILE A 239 2.00 22.73 4.29
CA ILE A 239 3.27 22.42 4.95
C ILE A 239 3.70 21.01 4.56
N PHE A 240 4.80 20.90 3.85
CA PHE A 240 5.34 19.62 3.43
C PHE A 240 5.77 18.79 4.65
N LEU A 241 5.26 17.56 4.76
CA LEU A 241 5.64 16.62 5.83
C LEU A 241 6.54 15.47 5.33
N GLY A 242 6.52 15.20 4.02
CA GLY A 242 7.24 14.09 3.41
C GLY A 242 6.49 13.55 2.19
N HIS A 243 6.93 12.39 1.70
CA HIS A 243 6.29 11.68 0.59
C HIS A 243 5.47 10.49 1.10
N LEU A 244 4.38 10.18 0.39
CA LEU A 244 3.56 9.01 0.68
C LEU A 244 4.33 7.71 0.39
N SER A 245 4.20 6.74 1.28
CA SER A 245 4.81 5.41 1.13
C SER A 245 3.86 4.31 1.58
N VAL A 246 4.06 3.11 1.03
CA VAL A 246 3.35 1.88 1.36
C VAL A 246 4.39 0.81 1.64
N GLY A 247 4.36 0.22 2.84
CA GLY A 247 5.34 -0.80 3.23
C GLY A 247 6.79 -0.32 3.23
N GLY A 248 7.02 0.99 3.33
CA GLY A 248 8.34 1.63 3.25
C GLY A 248 8.79 2.00 1.83
N GLU A 249 8.03 1.66 0.79
CA GLU A 249 8.30 2.05 -0.58
C GLU A 249 7.50 3.30 -0.96
N LEU A 250 8.17 4.28 -1.59
CA LEU A 250 7.52 5.52 -2.02
C LEU A 250 6.49 5.24 -3.11
N ILE A 251 5.33 5.88 -3.00
CA ILE A 251 4.33 5.85 -4.07
C ILE A 251 4.83 6.71 -5.22
N LYS A 252 4.96 6.08 -6.39
CA LYS A 252 5.37 6.72 -7.64
C LYS A 252 4.22 6.79 -8.62
N THR A 253 4.18 7.88 -9.36
CA THR A 253 3.18 8.19 -10.38
C THR A 253 3.90 8.60 -11.67
N ASN A 254 3.16 8.70 -12.78
CA ASN A 254 3.73 9.10 -14.08
C ASN A 254 3.90 10.63 -14.20
N ALA A 255 3.53 11.39 -13.17
CA ALA A 255 3.70 12.84 -13.12
C ALA A 255 5.14 13.20 -12.71
N GLU A 256 5.60 14.40 -13.05
CA GLU A 256 6.84 14.97 -12.52
C GLU A 256 6.51 15.95 -11.38
N PRO A 257 7.16 15.87 -10.21
CA PRO A 257 7.98 14.74 -9.72
C PRO A 257 7.16 13.45 -9.56
N GLU A 258 7.80 12.28 -9.70
CA GLU A 258 7.15 10.96 -9.63
C GLU A 258 6.51 10.72 -8.27
N THR A 259 7.08 11.30 -7.22
CA THR A 259 6.68 11.12 -5.82
C THR A 259 5.46 11.94 -5.46
N VAL A 260 4.59 11.36 -4.63
CA VAL A 260 3.40 12.06 -4.12
C VAL A 260 3.72 12.73 -2.79
N ALA A 261 3.79 14.06 -2.79
CA ALA A 261 4.01 14.86 -1.59
C ALA A 261 2.77 14.87 -0.66
N TYR A 262 3.03 14.76 0.64
CA TYR A 262 2.05 14.88 1.71
C TYR A 262 2.13 16.27 2.34
N TYR A 263 1.08 17.06 2.12
CA TYR A 263 0.98 18.40 2.68
C TYR A 263 -0.02 18.46 3.84
N LEU A 264 0.39 19.10 4.93
CA LEU A 264 -0.51 19.50 6.00
C LEU A 264 -1.24 20.79 5.61
N ARG A 265 -2.57 20.78 5.75
CA ARG A 265 -3.40 21.95 5.45
C ARG A 265 -3.05 23.13 6.36
N ASN A 266 -2.72 24.26 5.74
CA ASN A 266 -2.24 25.45 6.42
C ASN A 266 -2.95 26.74 5.97
N ASP A 267 -4.20 26.62 5.54
CA ASP A 267 -5.05 27.75 5.14
C ASP A 267 -6.25 27.92 6.07
N TYR A 268 -6.97 29.04 5.91
CA TYR A 268 -8.17 29.36 6.68
C TYR A 268 -9.49 28.93 6.01
N ARG A 269 -9.44 28.20 4.88
CA ARG A 269 -10.63 27.94 4.04
C ARG A 269 -11.65 27.03 4.73
N MET A 270 -11.16 26.12 5.56
CA MET A 270 -11.95 25.08 6.25
C MET A 270 -11.96 25.30 7.78
N GLY A 271 -11.64 26.51 8.24
CA GLY A 271 -11.41 26.84 9.65
C GLY A 271 -9.95 27.16 9.93
N ASP A 272 -9.55 27.15 11.20
CA ASP A 272 -8.17 27.47 11.59
C ASP A 272 -7.16 26.45 11.01
N PRO A 273 -5.96 26.91 10.58
CA PRO A 273 -4.86 26.05 10.15
C PRO A 273 -4.58 24.91 11.13
N LEU A 274 -4.23 23.73 10.61
CA LEU A 274 -4.11 22.52 11.43
C LEU A 274 -3.01 22.61 12.49
N ILE A 275 -2.00 23.47 12.30
CA ILE A 275 -0.93 23.70 13.28
C ILE A 275 -1.46 24.20 14.63
N PHE A 276 -2.63 24.85 14.67
CA PHE A 276 -3.27 25.30 15.91
C PHE A 276 -4.00 24.18 16.66
N ARG A 277 -4.13 22.99 16.06
CA ARG A 277 -4.58 21.77 16.72
C ARG A 277 -3.33 20.96 17.02
N HIS A 278 -2.92 20.94 18.29
CA HIS A 278 -1.67 20.34 18.77
C HIS A 278 -1.20 19.11 17.98
N MET A 279 0.09 19.05 17.64
CA MET A 279 0.69 17.90 16.97
C MET A 279 1.45 17.02 17.96
N LEU A 280 1.26 15.71 17.88
CA LEU A 280 2.00 14.72 18.66
C LEU A 280 2.89 13.89 17.71
N ILE A 281 4.20 13.91 17.95
CA ILE A 281 5.17 13.10 17.20
C ILE A 281 5.70 12.02 18.15
N CYS A 282 5.37 10.77 17.86
CA CYS A 282 5.74 9.60 18.66
C CYS A 282 6.51 8.57 17.83
N GLY A 283 7.35 7.79 18.50
CA GLY A 283 8.17 6.74 17.87
C GLY A 283 9.24 6.24 18.82
N SER A 284 9.76 5.04 18.58
CA SER A 284 10.84 4.46 19.39
C SER A 284 12.15 5.23 19.25
N THR A 285 13.14 4.93 20.10
CA THR A 285 14.48 5.53 19.96
C THR A 285 15.11 5.13 18.63
N GLY A 286 15.75 6.08 17.94
CA GLY A 286 16.40 5.84 16.65
C GLY A 286 15.47 5.79 15.43
N THR A 287 14.16 6.03 15.58
CA THR A 287 13.21 6.04 14.44
C THR A 287 13.11 7.39 13.73
N GLY A 288 14.03 8.33 14.00
CA GLY A 288 14.09 9.63 13.32
C GLY A 288 13.08 10.68 13.80
N LYS A 289 12.54 10.60 15.03
CA LYS A 289 11.60 11.60 15.58
C LYS A 289 12.11 13.04 15.45
N THR A 290 13.32 13.30 15.97
CA THR A 290 13.92 14.63 15.95
C THR A 290 14.21 15.08 14.51
N PHE A 291 14.68 14.18 13.66
CA PHE A 291 14.92 14.45 12.25
C PHE A 291 13.63 14.92 11.55
N LEU A 292 12.52 14.19 11.73
CA LEU A 292 11.22 14.57 11.20
C LEU A 292 10.75 15.93 11.77
N SER A 293 10.81 16.10 13.09
CA SER A 293 10.40 17.34 13.76
C SER A 293 11.15 18.56 13.23
N LYS A 294 12.48 18.49 13.09
CA LYS A 294 13.31 19.57 12.51
C LYS A 294 12.84 19.94 11.11
N ASN A 295 12.59 18.94 10.26
CA ASN A 295 12.15 19.17 8.89
C ASN A 295 10.77 19.83 8.82
N ILE A 296 9.82 19.40 9.66
CA ILE A 296 8.49 20.01 9.75
C ILE A 296 8.61 21.46 10.25
N LEU A 297 9.34 21.68 11.35
CA LEU A 297 9.53 23.02 11.92
C LEU A 297 10.17 23.99 10.91
N ARG A 298 11.12 23.52 10.10
CA ARG A 298 11.72 24.31 9.01
C ARG A 298 10.69 24.86 8.03
N GLN A 299 9.74 24.03 7.62
CA GLN A 299 8.69 24.49 6.71
C GLN A 299 7.80 25.56 7.36
N PHE A 300 7.64 25.52 8.68
CA PHE A 300 6.85 26.52 9.41
C PHE A 300 7.52 27.88 9.54
N MET A 301 8.86 27.94 9.56
CA MET A 301 9.63 29.17 9.80
C MET A 301 9.91 29.99 8.54
N THR A 302 9.26 29.65 7.43
CA THR A 302 9.40 30.35 6.15
C THR A 302 8.73 31.72 6.19
N GLU A 303 9.28 32.68 5.45
CA GLU A 303 8.75 34.05 5.40
C GLU A 303 7.31 34.09 4.86
N GLU A 304 6.98 33.19 3.94
CA GLU A 304 5.63 33.06 3.35
C GLU A 304 4.58 32.58 4.35
N ASN A 305 5.00 31.86 5.40
CA ASN A 305 4.09 31.24 6.35
C ASN A 305 3.66 32.21 7.45
N THR A 306 2.55 32.91 7.20
CA THR A 306 2.06 33.98 8.08
C THR A 306 0.59 33.79 8.46
N TYR A 307 0.29 34.05 9.74
CA TYR A 307 -1.03 33.85 10.35
C TYR A 307 -1.67 35.16 10.78
N LEU A 308 -3.01 35.20 10.77
CA LEU A 308 -3.78 36.36 11.22
C LEU A 308 -3.74 36.49 12.74
N LEU A 309 -3.42 37.69 13.22
CA LEU A 309 -3.41 37.99 14.65
C LEU A 309 -4.81 38.40 15.12
N ARG A 310 -5.37 37.69 16.12
CA ARG A 310 -6.74 37.94 16.63
C ARG A 310 -6.99 39.38 17.12
N SER A 311 -5.95 40.05 17.64
CA SER A 311 -6.10 41.29 18.41
C SER A 311 -5.85 42.57 17.61
N SER A 312 -5.65 42.51 16.29
CA SER A 312 -5.29 43.73 15.56
C SER A 312 -5.53 43.69 14.07
N ASN A 313 -5.98 44.82 13.52
CA ASN A 313 -5.86 45.21 12.12
C ASN A 313 -4.39 45.25 11.58
N LYS A 314 -3.41 44.65 12.29
CA LYS A 314 -1.95 44.83 12.08
C LYS A 314 -1.28 43.70 11.27
N GLY A 315 -2.02 43.06 10.36
CA GLY A 315 -1.44 42.18 9.35
C GLY A 315 -1.11 40.76 9.84
N LYS A 316 -0.56 39.97 8.91
CA LYS A 316 -0.15 38.58 9.17
C LYS A 316 1.27 38.53 9.75
N ARG A 317 1.56 37.55 10.61
CA ARG A 317 2.88 37.36 11.24
C ARG A 317 3.32 35.90 11.18
N ASN A 318 4.63 35.69 11.06
CA ASN A 318 5.23 34.35 11.16
C ASN A 318 5.07 33.79 12.58
N PRO A 319 5.03 32.46 12.74
CA PRO A 319 4.97 31.83 14.04
C PRO A 319 6.25 32.09 14.85
N CYS A 320 6.11 32.16 16.17
CA CYS A 320 7.25 32.15 17.09
C CYS A 320 7.53 30.70 17.51
N LEU A 321 8.79 30.27 17.45
CA LEU A 321 9.22 28.94 17.83
C LEU A 321 9.93 28.97 19.20
N VAL A 322 9.41 28.20 20.15
CA VAL A 322 10.05 27.95 21.43
C VAL A 322 10.23 26.45 21.57
N ILE A 323 11.48 26.01 21.74
CA ILE A 323 11.82 24.59 21.86
C ILE A 323 12.40 24.37 23.26
N MET A 324 11.83 23.41 23.98
CA MET A 324 12.41 22.87 25.20
C MET A 324 13.19 21.61 24.82
N ASP A 325 14.52 21.71 24.77
CA ASP A 325 15.38 20.68 24.19
C ASP A 325 16.31 20.05 25.23
N PRO A 326 15.85 19.01 25.96
CA PRO A 326 16.67 18.35 26.97
C PRO A 326 17.77 17.46 26.38
N GLN A 327 17.77 17.20 25.06
CA GLN A 327 18.77 16.34 24.40
C GLN A 327 19.75 17.15 23.54
N ASP A 328 19.58 18.47 23.47
CA ASP A 328 20.41 19.41 22.68
C ASP A 328 20.55 19.01 21.21
N GLU A 329 19.48 18.46 20.63
CA GLU A 329 19.51 18.06 19.22
C GLU A 329 19.02 19.19 18.29
N TYR A 330 18.12 20.07 18.73
CA TYR A 330 17.50 21.12 17.92
C TYR A 330 18.38 22.35 17.69
N SER A 331 19.51 22.46 18.39
CA SER A 331 20.56 23.46 18.11
C SER A 331 21.05 23.38 16.65
N GLN A 332 21.11 22.18 16.07
CA GLN A 332 21.49 21.96 14.65
C GLN A 332 20.49 22.55 13.64
N LEU A 333 19.31 23.01 14.06
CA LEU A 333 18.34 23.65 13.15
C LEU A 333 18.86 24.98 12.57
N PHE A 334 19.89 25.55 13.21
CA PHE A 334 20.59 26.77 12.80
C PHE A 334 21.77 26.52 11.85
N GLU A 335 22.09 25.25 11.60
CA GLU A 335 23.22 24.86 10.77
C GLU A 335 22.74 24.45 9.37
N ASP A 336 23.57 24.73 8.37
CA ASP A 336 23.36 24.20 7.03
C ASP A 336 23.90 22.77 6.96
N ASN A 337 23.23 21.94 6.16
CA ASN A 337 23.70 20.57 5.96
C ASN A 337 24.72 20.51 4.81
N GLU A 338 25.99 20.38 5.15
CA GLU A 338 27.11 20.30 4.19
C GLU A 338 27.04 19.06 3.28
N THR A 339 26.29 18.03 3.68
CA THR A 339 26.14 16.80 2.88
C THR A 339 25.13 16.94 1.73
N LEU A 340 24.38 18.05 1.66
CA LEU A 340 23.41 18.30 0.60
C LEU A 340 24.11 18.52 -0.74
N ASN A 341 23.89 17.58 -1.66
CA ASN A 341 24.37 17.71 -3.02
C ASN A 341 23.41 18.57 -3.87
N ASP A 342 23.83 18.97 -5.07
CA ASP A 342 23.03 19.84 -5.94
C ASP A 342 21.77 19.15 -6.50
N LYS A 343 21.78 17.81 -6.59
CA LYS A 343 20.61 17.03 -6.99
C LYS A 343 19.51 17.09 -5.91
N ASP A 344 19.89 17.00 -4.65
CA ASP A 344 18.96 17.10 -3.51
C ASP A 344 18.34 18.50 -3.46
N LYS A 345 19.17 19.54 -3.63
CA LYS A 345 18.70 20.94 -3.70
C LYS A 345 17.69 21.13 -4.83
N PHE A 346 18.03 20.66 -6.04
CA PHE A 346 17.12 20.75 -7.18
C PHE A 346 15.79 20.02 -6.91
N SER A 347 15.85 18.84 -6.29
CA SER A 347 14.65 18.08 -5.91
C SER A 347 13.78 18.89 -4.94
N PHE A 348 14.38 19.45 -3.89
CA PHE A 348 13.65 20.26 -2.91
C PHE A 348 13.07 21.54 -3.52
N GLU A 349 13.82 22.24 -4.38
CA GLU A 349 13.33 23.42 -5.10
C GLU A 349 12.15 23.08 -6.01
N SER A 350 12.21 21.96 -6.74
CA SER A 350 11.13 21.51 -7.63
C SER A 350 9.82 21.23 -6.89
N GLU A 351 9.92 20.75 -5.65
CA GLU A 351 8.80 20.44 -4.76
C GLU A 351 8.42 21.59 -3.82
N LYS A 352 9.13 22.72 -3.89
CA LYS A 352 8.99 23.88 -3.00
C LYS A 352 9.16 23.53 -1.52
N VAL A 353 10.11 22.64 -1.25
CA VAL A 353 10.51 22.22 0.10
C VAL A 353 11.67 23.08 0.55
N ASN A 354 11.53 23.67 1.74
CA ASN A 354 12.59 24.49 2.31
C ASN A 354 13.67 23.61 2.93
N TYR A 355 14.93 23.95 2.67
CA TYR A 355 16.11 23.25 3.19
C TYR A 355 17.15 24.26 3.69
N GLY A 356 18.16 23.77 4.40
CA GLY A 356 19.20 24.60 5.02
C GLY A 356 18.82 25.12 6.41
N ARG A 357 19.59 26.10 6.89
CA ARG A 357 19.43 26.70 8.21
C ARG A 357 18.16 27.53 8.33
N ILE A 358 17.60 27.59 9.53
CA ILE A 358 16.56 28.57 9.87
C ILE A 358 17.24 29.78 10.53
N PRO A 359 17.15 30.99 9.96
CA PRO A 359 17.59 32.19 10.64
C PRO A 359 16.59 32.52 11.78
N VAL A 360 17.01 32.46 13.04
CA VAL A 360 16.20 32.91 14.18
C VAL A 360 16.94 33.98 14.98
N SER A 361 16.17 34.92 15.53
CA SER A 361 16.68 36.10 16.23
C SER A 361 17.14 35.83 17.67
N TYR A 362 16.66 34.81 18.40
CA TYR A 362 17.09 34.52 19.79
C TYR A 362 16.80 33.07 20.23
N THR A 363 17.81 32.34 20.74
CA THR A 363 17.67 31.04 21.41
C THR A 363 17.90 31.23 22.91
N HIS A 364 16.91 30.90 23.75
CA HIS A 364 17.08 30.86 25.21
C HIS A 364 17.26 29.41 25.67
N LEU A 365 18.49 29.04 26.05
CA LEU A 365 18.78 27.83 26.81
C LEU A 365 18.29 28.02 28.24
N THR A 366 17.10 27.52 28.57
CA THR A 366 16.69 27.34 29.97
C THR A 366 17.23 26.01 30.47
N LEU A 367 18.39 26.03 31.13
CA LEU A 367 18.79 24.94 32.02
C LEU A 367 17.76 24.88 33.16
N PRO A 368 17.15 23.72 33.46
CA PRO A 368 16.32 23.60 34.65
C PRO A 368 17.23 23.69 35.88
N THR A 369 17.32 24.88 36.46
CA THR A 369 17.89 25.05 37.80
C THR A 369 16.92 24.40 38.78
N ILE A 370 17.18 23.13 39.14
CA ILE A 370 16.52 22.48 40.27
C ILE A 370 17.02 23.19 41.52
N TYR A 371 16.27 24.18 41.99
CA TYR A 371 16.38 24.64 43.36
C TYR A 371 15.76 23.56 44.24
N SER A 372 16.60 22.80 44.96
CA SER A 372 16.13 22.06 46.12
C SER A 372 15.63 23.07 47.14
N VAL A 373 14.33 23.02 47.45
CA VAL A 373 13.74 23.71 48.61
C VAL A 373 13.84 22.79 49.81
#